data_AF-A0A1T5A3Z3-F1
#
_entry.id   AF-A0A1T5A3Z3-F1
#
_cell.length_a   1.000
_cell.length_b   1.000
_cell.length_c   1.000
_cell.angle_alpha   90.00
_cell.angle_beta   90.00
_cell.angle_gamma   90.00
#
_symmetry.space_group_name_H-M   'P 1'
#
loop_
_entity.id
_entity.type
_entity.pdbx_description
1 polymer ?
#
loop_
_entity_poly.entity_id
_entity_poly.type
_entity_poly.pdbx_seq_one_letter_code
_entity_poly.pdbx_strand_id
1 'polypeptide(L)' 'MVRTIIKPTKNSLTIRLPDNLVGKTVEVLAFELETPKVDETVTADKEKRIKALEKGLNKYRMDLSGFKFDRDEANDYD' A
#
# COMPACT_ATOMS: atom_id res chain seq x y z
N MET A 1 20.70 -12.28 7.19
CA MET A 1 20.28 -11.53 8.39
C MET A 1 18.81 -11.79 8.61
N VAL A 2 18.41 -12.35 9.75
CA VAL A 2 16.99 -12.61 10.07
C VAL A 2 16.47 -11.39 10.84
N ARG A 3 15.47 -10.68 10.29
CA ARG A 3 14.79 -9.56 10.95
C ARG A 3 13.29 -9.83 10.96
N THR A 4 12.69 -9.79 12.15
CA THR A 4 11.24 -9.97 12.32
C THR A 4 10.67 -8.76 13.04
N ILE A 5 9.65 -8.14 12.45
CA ILE A 5 8.91 -7.02 13.07
C ILE A 5 7.62 -7.58 13.66
N ILE A 6 7.42 -7.36 14.95
CA ILE A 6 6.27 -7.86 15.70
C ILE A 6 5.77 -6.76 16.63
N LYS A 7 4.44 -6.67 16.78
CA LYS A 7 3.78 -5.78 17.74
C LYS A 7 3.22 -6.63 18.88
N PRO A 8 3.90 -6.70 20.05
CA PRO A 8 3.39 -7.46 21.18
C PRO A 8 2.07 -6.86 21.68
N THR A 9 1.07 -7.71 21.91
CA THR A 9 -0.22 -7.31 22.52
C THR A 9 -0.26 -7.62 24.02
N LYS A 10 0.77 -8.27 24.54
CA LYS A 10 0.94 -8.67 25.94
C LYS A 10 2.34 -8.28 26.40
N ASN A 11 2.53 -8.26 27.72
CA ASN A 11 3.83 -8.03 28.36
C ASN A 11 4.82 -9.20 28.16
N SER A 12 4.37 -10.34 27.63
CA SER A 12 5.20 -11.49 27.31
C SER A 12 5.07 -11.88 25.84
N LEU A 13 6.18 -12.33 25.27
CA LEU A 13 6.30 -12.74 23.88
C LEU A 13 7.25 -13.93 23.78
N THR A 14 6.80 -15.01 23.15
CA THR A 14 7.61 -16.19 22.83
C THR A 14 7.91 -16.21 21.35
N ILE A 15 9.19 -16.22 20.97
CA ILE A 15 9.65 -16.28 19.58
C ILE A 15 10.23 -17.67 19.32
N ARG A 16 9.81 -18.33 18.23
CA ARG A 16 10.43 -19.58 17.79
C ARG A 16 11.73 -19.26 17.06
N LEU A 17 12.83 -19.83 17.55
CA LEU A 17 14.11 -19.77 16.87
C LEU A 17 14.10 -20.67 15.62
N PRO A 18 14.59 -20.17 14.48
CA PRO A 18 14.85 -21.01 13.31
C PRO A 18 15.84 -22.15 13.63
N ASP A 19 15.62 -23.31 13.02
CA ASP A 19 16.43 -24.52 13.29
C ASP A 19 17.93 -24.31 13.03
N ASN A 20 18.28 -23.45 12.07
CA ASN A 20 19.65 -23.13 11.71
C ASN A 20 20.42 -22.25 12.74
N LEU A 21 19.73 -21.77 13.77
CA LEU A 21 20.30 -21.00 14.89
C LEU A 21 20.41 -21.81 16.19
N VAL A 22 19.90 -23.05 16.21
CA VAL A 22 20.00 -23.93 17.39
C VAL A 22 21.47 -24.26 17.68
N GLY A 23 21.87 -24.13 18.96
CA GLY A 23 23.24 -24.41 19.42
C GLY A 23 24.27 -23.32 19.13
N LYS A 24 23.84 -22.17 18.59
CA LYS A 24 24.71 -21.01 18.34
C LYS A 24 24.44 -19.91 19.37
N THR A 25 25.44 -19.09 19.62
CA THR A 25 25.25 -17.84 20.36
C THR A 25 24.47 -16.86 19.50
N VAL A 26 23.37 -16.33 20.04
CA VAL A 26 22.46 -15.41 19.34
C VAL A 26 22.30 -14.14 20.17
N GLU A 27 22.35 -12.99 19.52
CA GLU A 27 22.02 -11.69 20.09
C GLU A 27 20.60 -11.29 19.67
N VAL A 28 19.81 -10.80 20.63
CA VAL A 28 18.44 -10.32 20.38
C VAL A 28 18.39 -8.82 20.66
N LEU A 29 18.06 -8.05 19.64
CA LEU A 29 17.94 -6.59 19.71
C LEU A 29 16.46 -6.19 19.58
N ALA A 30 16.00 -5.34 20.48
CA ALA A 30 14.65 -4.78 20.46
C ALA A 30 14.73 -3.26 20.43
N PHE A 31 14.04 -2.66 19.47
CA PHE A 31 13.94 -1.21 19.31
C PHE A 31 12.49 -0.82 19.14
N GLU A 32 12.11 0.31 19.70
CA GLU A 32 10.86 0.96 19.32
C GLU A 32 10.97 1.39 17.87
N LEU A 33 10.00 0.99 17.05
CA LEU A 33 9.88 1.46 15.69
C LEU A 33 8.77 2.50 15.68
N GLU A 34 9.10 3.71 15.22
CA GLU A 34 8.10 4.66 14.77
C GLU A 34 7.45 4.06 13.52
N THR A 35 6.41 3.25 13.71
CA THR A 35 5.55 2.92 12.59
C THR A 35 4.89 4.24 12.20
N PRO A 36 5.04 4.73 10.96
CA PRO A 36 4.11 5.73 10.48
C PRO A 36 2.73 5.13 10.75
N LYS A 37 1.85 5.89 11.40
CA LYS A 37 0.44 5.52 11.44
C LYS A 37 0.08 5.31 9.97
N VAL A 38 0.02 4.06 9.53
CA VAL A 38 -0.72 3.72 8.33
C VAL A 38 -2.11 4.09 8.79
N ASP A 39 -2.53 5.30 8.41
CA ASP A 39 -3.84 5.76 8.77
C ASP A 39 -4.78 4.61 8.38
N GLU A 40 -5.45 4.02 9.37
CA GLU A 40 -6.46 3.01 9.10
C GLU A 40 -7.57 3.59 8.20
N THR A 41 -7.54 4.90 7.92
CA THR A 41 -8.29 5.59 6.85
C THR A 41 -7.98 5.10 5.44
N VAL A 42 -6.94 4.28 5.19
CA VAL A 42 -6.81 3.60 3.88
C VAL A 42 -7.89 2.52 3.68
N THR A 43 -8.53 2.07 4.77
CA THR A 43 -9.83 1.35 4.73
C THR A 43 -11.05 2.27 4.73
N ALA A 44 -10.89 3.57 4.46
CA ALA A 44 -12.03 4.39 4.10
C ALA A 44 -12.71 3.75 2.89
N ASP A 45 -14.01 3.48 3.03
CA ASP A 45 -14.91 2.94 2.01
C ASP A 45 -14.42 3.31 0.61
N LYS A 46 -14.11 2.30 -0.19
CA LYS A 46 -13.67 2.46 -1.58
C LYS A 46 -14.51 3.52 -2.33
N GLU A 47 -15.81 3.56 -2.04
CA GLU A 47 -16.75 4.55 -2.57
C GLU A 47 -16.45 6.00 -2.17
N LYS A 48 -16.09 6.26 -0.91
CA LYS A 48 -15.73 7.62 -0.44
C LYS A 48 -14.45 8.10 -1.11
N ARG A 49 -13.48 7.20 -1.29
CA ARG A 49 -12.22 7.50 -2.02
C ARG A 49 -12.48 7.81 -3.49
N ILE A 50 -13.31 7.01 -4.16
CA ILE A 50 -13.70 7.26 -5.55
C ILE A 50 -14.39 8.62 -5.64
N LYS A 51 -15.42 8.91 -4.83
CA LYS A 51 -16.12 10.19 -4.84
C LYS A 51 -15.20 11.40 -4.59
N ALA A 52 -14.22 11.26 -3.70
CA ALA A 52 -13.23 12.32 -3.45
C ALA A 52 -12.35 12.57 -4.68
N LEU A 53 -11.88 11.52 -5.36
CA LEU A 53 -11.13 11.62 -6.61
C LEU A 53 -11.98 12.22 -7.73
N GLU A 54 -13.24 11.79 -7.88
CA GLU A 54 -14.14 12.36 -8.89
C GLU A 54 -14.37 13.86 -8.67
N LYS A 55 -14.60 14.28 -7.41
CA LYS A 55 -14.76 15.70 -7.06
C LYS A 55 -13.51 16.52 -7.33
N GLY A 56 -12.33 15.99 -6.98
CA GLY A 56 -11.05 16.67 -7.18
C GLY A 56 -10.65 16.77 -8.66
N LEU A 57 -10.94 15.72 -9.44
CA LEU A 57 -10.58 15.62 -10.84
C LEU A 57 -11.64 16.21 -11.79
N ASN A 58 -12.81 16.60 -11.30
CA ASN A 58 -13.91 17.10 -12.13
C ASN A 58 -13.51 18.27 -13.04
N LYS A 59 -12.60 19.14 -12.57
CA LYS A 59 -12.10 20.28 -13.35
C LYS A 59 -11.14 19.90 -14.49
N TYR A 60 -10.62 18.67 -14.47
CA TYR A 60 -9.67 18.15 -15.45
C TYR A 60 -10.29 17.10 -16.37
N ARG A 61 -11.61 16.86 -16.25
CA ARG A 61 -12.34 15.95 -17.14
C ARG A 61 -12.69 16.69 -18.44
N MET A 62 -12.44 16.02 -19.56
CA MET A 62 -12.89 16.45 -20.88
C MET A 62 -14.25 15.80 -21.17
N ASP A 63 -15.20 16.55 -21.71
CA ASP A 63 -16.46 15.98 -22.20
C ASP A 63 -16.19 15.29 -23.55
N LEU A 64 -16.42 13.97 -23.58
CA LEU A 64 -16.23 13.12 -24.75
C LEU A 64 -17.56 12.58 -25.28
N SER A 65 -18.70 13.13 -24.84
CA SER A 65 -20.04 12.64 -25.24
C SER A 65 -20.27 12.65 -26.75
N GLY A 66 -19.64 13.58 -27.48
CA GLY A 66 -19.66 13.65 -28.94
C GLY A 66 -18.41 13.07 -29.63
N PHE A 67 -17.44 12.55 -28.86
CA PHE A 67 -16.21 12.02 -29.42
C PHE A 67 -16.40 10.56 -29.83
N LYS A 68 -16.20 10.29 -31.11
CA LYS A 68 -16.10 8.93 -31.64
C LYS A 68 -14.70 8.78 -32.21
N PHE A 69 -13.94 7.84 -31.64
CA PHE A 69 -12.63 7.50 -32.18
C PHE A 69 -12.80 6.97 -33.60
N ASP A 70 -12.23 7.67 -34.58
CA ASP A 70 -12.13 7.23 -35.96
C ASP A 70 -10.74 6.65 -36.19
N ARG A 71 -10.70 5.35 -36.51
CA ARG A 71 -9.44 4.63 -36.73
C ARG A 71 -8.82 4.99 -38.08
N ASP A 72 -9.63 5.45 -39.03
CA ASP A 72 -9.15 5.77 -40.37
C ASP A 72 -8.45 7.15 -40.34
N GLU A 73 -8.93 8.11 -39.53
CA GLU A 73 -8.25 9.38 -39.23
C GLU A 73 -6.89 9.16 -38.55
N ALA A 74 -6.79 8.20 -37.63
CA ALA A 74 -5.54 7.93 -36.89
C ALA A 74 -4.44 7.28 -37.73
N ASN A 75 -4.75 6.76 -38.93
CA ASN A 75 -3.79 6.14 -39.84
C ASN A 75 -3.60 6.92 -41.16
N ASP A 76 -4.13 8.15 -41.24
CA ASP A 76 -3.91 9.03 -42.38
C ASP A 76 -2.53 9.71 -42.25
N TYR A 77 -1.52 9.05 -42.80
CA TYR A 77 -0.15 9.53 -42.88
C TYR A 77 0.16 9.92 -44.33
N ASP A 78 -0.30 11.10 -44.75
CA ASP A 78 0.23 11.79 -45.94
C ASP A 78 1.68 12.28 -45.72
#